data_AF-A0A848DJC4-F1
#
_entry.id   AF-A0A848DJC4-F1
#
_cell.length_a   1.000
_cell.length_b   1.000
_cell.length_c   1.000
_cell.angle_alpha   90.00
_cell.angle_beta   90.00
_cell.angle_gamma   90.00
#
_symmetry.space_group_name_H-M   'P 1'
#
loop_
_entity.id
_entity.type
_entity.pdbx_description
1 polymer ?
#
loop_
_entity_poly.entity_id
_entity_poly.type
_entity_poly.pdbx_seq_one_letter_code
_entity_poly.pdbx_strand_id
1 'polypeptide(L)'
;MFGLATLLYVQRETGSFAVAGLVSAGSLAGVSVGSVIQGRVMDRLGPTRPLLLVAGIFALAVAVLVLAIESGRPLAVLVPAAVLTGLSMPAMPGASRTLWARLVPPGPRREAAYSYEAISLEVFFILGPALAAFLVTAPWPGTGAVAAAAAMVVGSIGFALSGPVRAQRPAPSDPAAPRTGLLGALARPGMRTVALASLGFGLVVGAVEVGVPAVAAAAGSPALGGVLLSAWSVTSVLAGVLYGMRPWPRPLHLRMPVLLAGFGVLVVAMALTGPTGSMLVLLLAMLAAGALITPQITAHSMAVDVAAPAGTATEAFGWVVTAATLGLAAGQSVAGVVVEAAGPPAAFVVGGTMGVLLAVVLWACRHTLAEASPPPALASA
;
A
#
# COMPACT_ATOMS: atom_id res chain seq x y z
N MET A 1 -1.36 4.91 -9.80
CA MET A 1 -2.01 5.50 -11.00
C MET A 1 -2.62 4.53 -11.97
N PHE A 2 -1.90 3.49 -12.35
CA PHE A 2 -2.39 2.49 -13.28
C PHE A 2 -3.83 2.01 -12.97
N GLY A 3 -4.12 1.60 -11.73
CA GLY A 3 -5.46 1.13 -11.35
C GLY A 3 -6.60 2.13 -11.60
N LEU A 4 -6.43 3.40 -11.20
CA LEU A 4 -7.43 4.45 -11.44
C LEU A 4 -7.59 4.74 -12.94
N ALA A 5 -6.49 4.80 -13.68
CA ALA A 5 -6.53 5.02 -15.12
C ALA A 5 -7.22 3.87 -15.86
N THR A 6 -6.98 2.61 -15.48
CA THR A 6 -7.67 1.44 -16.02
C THR A 6 -9.15 1.45 -15.67
N LEU A 7 -9.53 1.80 -14.45
CA LEU A 7 -10.93 1.93 -14.05
C LEU A 7 -11.67 2.94 -14.94
N LEU A 8 -11.13 4.15 -15.09
CA LEU A 8 -11.74 5.21 -15.90
C LEU A 8 -11.78 4.83 -17.39
N TYR A 9 -10.73 4.17 -17.88
CA TYR A 9 -10.68 3.68 -19.25
C TYR A 9 -11.81 2.67 -19.54
N VAL A 10 -11.93 1.63 -18.70
CA VAL A 10 -12.98 0.62 -18.84
C VAL A 10 -14.36 1.26 -18.70
N GLN A 11 -14.54 2.20 -17.77
CA GLN A 11 -15.82 2.88 -17.60
C GLN A 11 -16.20 3.71 -18.82
N ARG A 12 -15.25 4.39 -19.47
CA ARG A 12 -15.52 5.15 -20.69
C ARG A 12 -15.89 4.26 -21.88
N GLU A 13 -15.17 3.16 -22.08
CA GLU A 13 -15.42 2.27 -23.22
C GLU A 13 -16.68 1.41 -23.04
N THR A 14 -16.99 1.01 -21.81
CA THR A 14 -18.15 0.12 -21.53
C THR A 14 -19.39 0.87 -21.06
N GLY A 15 -19.27 2.14 -20.67
CA GLY A 15 -20.32 2.92 -20.02
C GLY A 15 -20.69 2.44 -18.61
N SER A 16 -20.02 1.42 -18.05
CA SER A 16 -20.43 0.75 -16.82
C SER A 16 -19.36 0.80 -15.72
N PHE A 17 -19.68 1.49 -14.62
CA PHE A 17 -18.86 1.47 -13.41
C PHE A 17 -18.83 0.09 -12.74
N ALA A 18 -19.89 -0.72 -12.88
CA ALA A 18 -19.90 -2.07 -12.34
C ALA A 18 -18.84 -2.95 -13.03
N VAL A 19 -18.74 -2.84 -14.36
CA VAL A 19 -17.71 -3.54 -15.14
C VAL A 19 -16.31 -3.05 -14.77
N ALA A 20 -16.11 -1.73 -14.73
CA ALA A 20 -14.84 -1.13 -14.34
C ALA A 20 -14.40 -1.50 -12.92
N GLY A 21 -15.35 -1.57 -11.99
CA GLY A 21 -15.14 -2.02 -10.62
C GLY A 21 -14.70 -3.48 -10.55
N LEU A 22 -15.36 -4.39 -11.27
CA LEU A 22 -14.97 -5.81 -11.33
C LEU A 22 -13.58 -6.01 -11.95
N VAL A 23 -13.25 -5.27 -13.00
CA VAL A 23 -11.91 -5.29 -13.61
C VAL A 23 -10.87 -4.79 -12.61
N SER A 24 -11.14 -3.69 -11.93
CA SER A 24 -10.24 -3.13 -10.92
C SER A 24 -10.04 -4.08 -9.74
N ALA A 25 -11.11 -4.73 -9.27
CA ALA A 25 -11.05 -5.76 -8.24
C ALA A 25 -10.20 -6.96 -8.68
N GLY A 26 -10.35 -7.41 -9.94
CA GLY A 26 -9.49 -8.44 -10.52
C GLY A 26 -8.01 -8.05 -10.47
N SER A 27 -7.67 -6.83 -10.88
CA SER A 27 -6.29 -6.33 -10.78
C SER A 27 -5.77 -6.26 -9.35
N LEU A 28 -6.57 -5.78 -8.39
CA LEU A 28 -6.16 -5.74 -6.97
C LEU A 28 -5.95 -7.14 -6.39
N ALA A 29 -6.79 -8.11 -6.75
CA ALA A 29 -6.59 -9.51 -6.38
C ALA A 29 -5.29 -10.07 -6.99
N GLY A 30 -5.03 -9.73 -8.26
CA GLY A 30 -3.76 -10.03 -8.93
C GLY A 30 -2.55 -9.47 -8.17
N VAL A 31 -2.55 -8.18 -7.81
CA VAL A 31 -1.47 -7.52 -7.05
C VAL A 31 -1.25 -8.19 -5.70
N SER A 32 -2.35 -8.51 -5.02
CA SER A 32 -2.34 -9.14 -3.69
C SER A 32 -1.62 -10.49 -3.71
N VAL A 33 -1.81 -11.29 -4.75
CA VAL A 33 -1.13 -12.59 -4.91
C VAL A 33 0.27 -12.41 -5.52
N GLY A 34 0.39 -11.55 -6.53
CA GLY A 34 1.59 -11.32 -7.31
C GLY A 34 2.73 -10.78 -6.47
N SER A 35 2.46 -9.86 -5.56
CA SER A 35 3.48 -9.28 -4.67
C SER A 35 4.19 -10.33 -3.82
N VAL A 36 3.47 -11.32 -3.27
CA VAL A 36 4.04 -12.43 -2.50
C VAL A 36 4.85 -13.37 -3.39
N ILE A 37 4.30 -13.77 -4.54
CA ILE A 37 4.98 -14.68 -5.49
C ILE A 37 6.27 -14.05 -6.00
N GLN A 38 6.21 -12.81 -6.48
CA GLN A 38 7.37 -12.09 -6.98
C GLN A 38 8.42 -11.90 -5.88
N GLY A 39 8.00 -11.56 -4.66
CA GLY A 39 8.88 -11.49 -3.48
C GLY A 39 9.67 -12.78 -3.27
N ARG A 40 8.97 -13.93 -3.18
CA ARG A 40 9.63 -15.25 -3.04
C ARG A 40 10.67 -15.53 -4.11
N VAL A 41 10.36 -15.17 -5.36
CA VAL A 41 11.27 -15.39 -6.49
C VAL A 41 12.48 -14.46 -6.40
N MET A 42 12.29 -13.18 -6.07
CA MET A 42 13.37 -12.21 -5.89
C MET A 42 14.29 -12.54 -4.72
N ASP A 43 13.72 -13.03 -3.61
CA ASP A 43 14.47 -13.48 -2.45
C ASP A 43 15.41 -14.66 -2.79
N ARG A 44 14.97 -15.58 -3.68
CA ARG A 44 15.75 -16.76 -4.09
C ARG A 44 16.74 -16.51 -5.22
N LEU A 45 16.36 -15.72 -6.22
CA LEU A 45 17.12 -15.54 -7.47
C LEU A 45 17.84 -14.18 -7.56
N GLY A 46 17.56 -13.28 -6.63
CA GLY A 46 17.93 -11.88 -6.71
C GLY A 46 16.91 -11.08 -7.53
N PRO A 47 16.85 -9.75 -7.36
CA PRO A 47 15.79 -8.91 -7.93
C PRO A 47 15.89 -8.70 -9.45
N THR A 48 17.09 -8.67 -10.05
CA THR A 48 17.27 -8.24 -11.45
C THR A 48 16.49 -9.08 -12.46
N ARG A 49 16.72 -10.41 -12.53
CA ARG A 49 16.08 -11.26 -13.55
C ARG A 49 14.55 -11.35 -13.35
N PRO A 50 14.04 -11.58 -12.13
CA PRO A 50 12.60 -11.63 -11.90
C PRO A 50 11.90 -10.32 -12.27
N LEU A 51 12.46 -9.15 -11.92
CA LEU A 51 11.86 -7.86 -12.27
C LEU A 51 11.82 -7.63 -13.78
N LEU A 52 12.87 -8.01 -14.53
CA LEU A 52 12.88 -7.89 -15.99
C LEU A 52 11.82 -8.79 -16.65
N LEU A 53 11.72 -10.04 -16.19
CA LEU A 53 10.73 -10.99 -16.71
C LEU A 53 9.30 -10.50 -16.41
N VAL A 54 9.05 -10.11 -15.17
CA VAL A 54 7.74 -9.62 -14.72
C VAL A 54 7.36 -8.34 -15.44
N ALA A 55 8.29 -7.40 -15.68
CA ALA A 55 8.02 -6.20 -16.46
C ALA A 55 7.59 -6.52 -17.91
N GLY A 56 8.21 -7.52 -18.54
CA GLY A 56 7.78 -8.01 -19.86
C GLY A 56 6.40 -8.65 -19.84
N ILE A 57 6.13 -9.52 -18.85
CA ILE A 57 4.80 -10.14 -18.68
C ILE A 57 3.74 -9.07 -18.43
N PHE A 58 4.05 -8.05 -17.62
CA PHE A 58 3.16 -6.93 -17.35
C PHE A 58 2.82 -6.14 -18.60
N ALA A 59 3.81 -5.79 -19.42
CA ALA A 59 3.60 -5.10 -20.68
C ALA A 59 2.66 -5.89 -21.60
N LEU A 60 2.87 -7.20 -21.70
CA LEU A 60 2.01 -8.08 -22.49
C LEU A 60 0.59 -8.18 -21.91
N ALA A 61 0.46 -8.35 -20.58
CA ALA A 61 -0.84 -8.42 -19.91
C ALA A 61 -1.63 -7.13 -20.10
N VAL A 62 -0.98 -5.97 -20.03
CA VAL A 62 -1.61 -4.66 -20.29
C VAL A 62 -2.06 -4.57 -21.74
N ALA A 63 -1.24 -4.99 -22.71
CA ALA A 63 -1.63 -5.01 -24.12
C ALA A 63 -2.85 -5.92 -24.36
N VAL A 64 -2.87 -7.11 -23.74
CA VAL A 64 -4.03 -8.02 -23.81
C VAL A 64 -5.27 -7.39 -23.20
N LEU A 65 -5.16 -6.74 -22.04
CA LEU A 65 -6.29 -6.06 -21.40
C LEU A 65 -6.82 -4.92 -22.27
N VAL A 66 -5.94 -4.09 -22.83
CA VAL A 66 -6.30 -3.00 -23.76
C VAL A 66 -7.04 -3.58 -24.97
N LEU A 67 -6.49 -4.60 -25.64
CA LEU A 67 -7.14 -5.24 -26.78
C LEU A 67 -8.50 -5.84 -26.42
N ALA A 68 -8.64 -6.43 -25.23
CA ALA A 68 -9.90 -6.99 -24.76
C ALA A 68 -10.96 -5.90 -24.52
N ILE A 69 -10.56 -4.74 -23.99
CA ILE A 69 -11.42 -3.57 -23.79
C ILE A 69 -11.87 -3.03 -25.16
N GLU A 70 -10.93 -2.72 -26.06
CA GLU A 70 -11.21 -2.13 -27.37
C GLU A 70 -12.04 -3.05 -28.28
N SER A 71 -11.91 -4.37 -28.13
CA SER A 71 -12.72 -5.34 -28.89
C SER A 71 -14.06 -5.68 -28.22
N GLY A 72 -14.44 -4.97 -27.16
CA GLY A 72 -15.73 -5.15 -26.48
C GLY A 72 -15.92 -6.55 -25.88
N ARG A 73 -14.84 -7.18 -25.39
CA ARG A 73 -14.89 -8.54 -24.85
C ARG A 73 -15.71 -8.59 -23.56
N PRO A 74 -16.39 -9.72 -23.29
CA PRO A 74 -17.21 -9.85 -22.09
C PRO A 74 -16.36 -9.86 -20.81
N LEU A 75 -17.01 -9.62 -19.68
CA LEU A 75 -16.41 -9.64 -18.34
C LEU A 75 -15.56 -10.89 -18.04
N ALA A 76 -15.99 -12.05 -18.56
CA ALA A 76 -15.27 -13.32 -18.41
C ALA A 76 -13.86 -13.30 -19.01
N VAL A 77 -13.55 -12.36 -19.90
CA VAL A 77 -12.22 -12.14 -20.48
C VAL A 77 -11.53 -10.96 -19.79
N LEU A 78 -12.26 -9.86 -19.55
CA LEU A 78 -11.71 -8.65 -18.95
C LEU A 78 -11.17 -8.89 -17.54
N VAL A 79 -11.92 -9.61 -16.69
CA VAL A 79 -11.50 -9.85 -15.30
C VAL A 79 -10.24 -10.70 -15.22
N PRO A 80 -10.12 -11.87 -15.90
CA PRO A 80 -8.86 -12.61 -15.92
C PRO A 80 -7.68 -11.82 -16.50
N ALA A 81 -7.88 -11.04 -17.57
CA ALA A 81 -6.84 -10.18 -18.10
C ALA A 81 -6.38 -9.14 -17.06
N ALA A 82 -7.31 -8.57 -16.30
CA ALA A 82 -7.03 -7.65 -15.20
C ALA A 82 -6.31 -8.33 -14.03
N VAL A 83 -6.68 -9.57 -13.69
CA VAL A 83 -5.95 -10.38 -12.71
C VAL A 83 -4.51 -10.59 -13.16
N LEU A 84 -4.28 -10.88 -14.44
CA LEU A 84 -2.93 -11.05 -15.00
C LEU A 84 -2.11 -9.76 -14.95
N THR A 85 -2.70 -8.59 -15.25
CA THR A 85 -2.00 -7.30 -15.09
C THR A 85 -1.61 -7.06 -13.64
N GLY A 86 -2.50 -7.35 -12.68
CA GLY A 86 -2.19 -7.23 -11.26
C GLY A 86 -1.10 -8.20 -10.80
N LEU A 87 -1.19 -9.47 -11.20
CA LEU A 87 -0.26 -10.54 -10.84
C LEU A 87 1.17 -10.26 -11.31
N SER A 88 1.28 -9.63 -12.48
CA SER A 88 2.55 -9.24 -13.11
C SER A 88 2.97 -7.81 -12.80
N MET A 89 2.24 -7.05 -11.98
CA MET A 89 2.63 -5.70 -11.63
C MET A 89 3.98 -5.73 -10.87
N PRO A 90 5.06 -5.09 -11.35
CA PRO A 90 6.40 -5.27 -10.76
C PRO A 90 6.47 -4.84 -9.27
N ALA A 91 6.84 -5.79 -8.40
CA ALA A 91 6.91 -5.59 -6.95
C ALA A 91 8.18 -4.86 -6.48
N MET A 92 8.38 -3.62 -6.95
CA MET A 92 9.56 -2.81 -6.64
C MET A 92 9.76 -2.46 -5.16
N PRO A 93 8.72 -2.13 -4.35
CA PRO A 93 8.92 -1.67 -2.98
C PRO A 93 9.72 -2.65 -2.11
N GLY A 94 9.42 -3.96 -2.21
CA GLY A 94 10.18 -4.98 -1.48
C GLY A 94 11.65 -5.03 -1.92
N ALA A 95 11.91 -5.02 -3.24
CA ALA A 95 13.27 -5.07 -3.77
C ALA A 95 14.10 -3.82 -3.40
N SER A 96 13.52 -2.62 -3.59
CA SER A 96 14.12 -1.34 -3.16
C SER A 96 14.45 -1.33 -1.68
N ARG A 97 13.55 -1.90 -0.87
CA ARG A 97 13.76 -1.93 0.56
C ARG A 97 14.94 -2.79 0.99
N THR A 98 15.05 -3.99 0.42
CA THR A 98 16.20 -4.86 0.65
C THR A 98 17.51 -4.23 0.18
N LEU A 99 17.44 -3.42 -0.87
CA LEU A 99 18.60 -2.68 -1.39
C LEU A 99 19.06 -1.62 -0.38
N TRP A 100 18.15 -0.79 0.14
CA TRP A 100 18.47 0.21 1.15
C TRP A 100 19.10 -0.39 2.42
N ALA A 101 18.59 -1.54 2.88
CA ALA A 101 19.16 -2.25 4.03
C ALA A 101 20.60 -2.72 3.79
N ARG A 102 20.97 -3.01 2.53
CA ARG A 102 22.33 -3.39 2.14
C ARG A 102 23.25 -2.19 1.92
N LEU A 103 22.74 -1.13 1.30
CA LEU A 103 23.53 0.06 0.98
C LEU A 103 23.83 0.92 2.20
N VAL A 104 22.94 0.94 3.19
CA VAL A 104 23.05 1.82 4.36
C VAL A 104 23.02 0.98 5.64
N PRO A 105 24.05 1.05 6.50
CA PRO A 105 24.07 0.35 7.80
C PRO A 105 22.92 0.77 8.73
N PRO A 106 22.59 -0.02 9.77
CA PRO A 106 21.55 0.33 10.73
C PRO A 106 21.86 1.67 11.42
N GLY A 107 20.84 2.51 11.60
CA GLY A 107 20.96 3.81 12.26
C GLY A 107 20.21 4.94 11.52
N PRO A 108 20.44 6.20 11.91
CA PRO A 108 19.66 7.35 11.44
C PRO A 108 19.67 7.55 9.92
N ARG A 109 20.79 7.21 9.25
CA ARG A 109 20.91 7.33 7.78
C ARG A 109 19.98 6.35 7.05
N ARG A 110 19.80 5.14 7.59
CA ARG A 110 18.88 4.14 7.02
C ARG A 110 17.43 4.56 7.24
N GLU A 111 17.10 5.07 8.42
CA GLU A 111 15.77 5.64 8.71
C GLU A 111 15.45 6.82 7.78
N ALA A 112 16.43 7.69 7.51
CA ALA A 112 16.28 8.80 6.56
C ALA A 112 16.06 8.30 5.12
N ALA A 113 16.80 7.29 4.66
CA ALA A 113 16.61 6.69 3.33
C ALA A 113 15.20 6.06 3.19
N TYR A 114 14.75 5.37 4.23
CA TYR A 114 13.40 4.82 4.32
C TYR A 114 12.31 5.89 4.33
N SER A 115 12.56 7.02 4.99
CA SER A 115 11.67 8.16 4.99
C SER A 115 11.63 8.83 3.61
N TYR A 116 12.78 8.99 2.94
CA TYR A 116 12.86 9.50 1.56
C TYR A 116 12.07 8.64 0.58
N GLU A 117 12.17 7.32 0.68
CA GLU A 117 11.40 6.37 -0.13
C GLU A 117 9.89 6.54 0.10
N ALA A 118 9.46 6.62 1.36
CA ALA A 118 8.05 6.83 1.72
C ALA A 118 7.53 8.19 1.23
N ILE A 119 8.28 9.27 1.43
CA ILE A 119 7.96 10.62 0.94
C ILE A 119 7.82 10.61 -0.59
N SER A 120 8.73 9.94 -1.30
CA SER A 120 8.67 9.83 -2.75
C SER A 120 7.38 9.11 -3.19
N LEU A 121 6.99 8.02 -2.51
CA LEU A 121 5.73 7.32 -2.77
C LEU A 121 4.52 8.23 -2.56
N GLU A 122 4.49 8.99 -1.47
CA GLU A 122 3.41 9.94 -1.18
C GLU A 122 3.30 11.05 -2.23
N VAL A 123 4.43 11.60 -2.69
CA VAL A 123 4.44 12.57 -3.79
C VAL A 123 3.82 11.97 -5.05
N PHE A 124 4.10 10.70 -5.37
CA PHE A 124 3.45 10.00 -6.50
C PHE A 124 1.98 9.69 -6.24
N PHE A 125 1.55 9.50 -4.98
CA PHE A 125 0.15 9.40 -4.61
C PHE A 125 -0.60 10.72 -4.78
N ILE A 126 0.05 11.87 -4.58
CA ILE A 126 -0.51 13.21 -4.83
C ILE A 126 -0.56 13.51 -6.32
N LEU A 127 0.58 13.41 -7.00
CA LEU A 127 0.71 13.72 -8.42
C LEU A 127 -0.07 12.75 -9.29
N GLY A 128 -0.24 11.53 -8.81
CA GLY A 128 -0.89 10.47 -9.52
C GLY A 128 -2.28 10.88 -10.01
N PRO A 129 -3.29 11.04 -9.12
CA PRO A 129 -4.65 11.30 -9.54
C PRO A 129 -4.76 12.53 -10.44
N ALA A 130 -3.94 13.56 -10.20
CA ALA A 130 -3.84 14.73 -11.05
C ALA A 130 -3.37 14.38 -12.48
N LEU A 131 -2.32 13.57 -12.61
CA LEU A 131 -1.85 13.06 -13.91
C LEU A 131 -2.90 12.17 -14.58
N ALA A 132 -3.58 11.29 -13.84
CA ALA A 132 -4.65 10.47 -14.40
C ALA A 132 -5.82 11.32 -14.90
N ALA A 133 -6.27 12.31 -14.12
CA ALA A 133 -7.34 13.23 -14.51
C ALA A 133 -6.95 14.09 -15.72
N PHE A 134 -5.70 14.55 -15.80
CA PHE A 134 -5.19 15.24 -16.99
C PHE A 134 -5.18 14.31 -18.21
N LEU A 135 -4.71 13.06 -18.06
CA LEU A 135 -4.65 12.10 -19.18
C LEU A 135 -6.03 11.63 -19.65
N VAL A 136 -7.09 11.84 -18.86
CA VAL A 136 -8.48 11.63 -19.28
C VAL A 136 -8.92 12.65 -20.35
N THR A 137 -8.24 13.79 -20.51
CA THR A 137 -8.51 14.73 -21.61
C THR A 137 -7.84 14.31 -22.93
N ALA A 138 -7.07 13.23 -22.94
CA ALA A 138 -6.49 12.70 -24.16
C ALA A 138 -7.59 12.17 -25.11
N PRO A 139 -7.35 12.18 -26.45
CA PRO A 139 -8.33 11.70 -27.42
C PRO A 139 -8.71 10.23 -27.24
N TRP A 140 -7.78 9.40 -26.76
CA TRP A 140 -8.00 7.98 -26.54
C TRP A 140 -8.13 7.69 -25.03
N PRO A 141 -9.24 7.07 -24.58
CA PRO A 141 -9.45 6.77 -23.15
C PRO A 141 -8.36 5.89 -22.51
N GLY A 142 -7.67 5.06 -23.29
CA GLY A 142 -6.58 4.20 -22.82
C GLY A 142 -5.24 4.90 -22.56
N THR A 143 -5.08 6.17 -22.95
CA THR A 143 -3.79 6.89 -22.87
C THR A 143 -3.21 6.87 -21.45
N GLY A 144 -4.04 7.13 -20.43
CA GLY A 144 -3.60 7.13 -19.04
C GLY A 144 -3.08 5.77 -18.58
N ALA A 145 -3.77 4.69 -18.95
CA ALA A 145 -3.40 3.33 -18.57
C ALA A 145 -2.09 2.89 -19.24
N VAL A 146 -1.93 3.17 -20.54
CA VAL A 146 -0.70 2.83 -21.28
C VAL A 146 0.48 3.67 -20.82
N ALA A 147 0.31 4.98 -20.60
CA ALA A 147 1.38 5.83 -20.08
C ALA A 147 1.86 5.38 -18.69
N ALA A 148 0.93 5.05 -17.78
CA ALA A 148 1.25 4.52 -16.47
C ALA A 148 1.97 3.16 -16.58
N ALA A 149 1.50 2.26 -17.45
CA ALA A 149 2.13 0.97 -17.66
C ALA A 149 3.55 1.11 -18.24
N ALA A 150 3.75 1.99 -19.22
CA ALA A 150 5.05 2.27 -19.81
C ALA A 150 6.02 2.83 -18.76
N ALA A 151 5.59 3.79 -17.93
CA ALA A 151 6.41 4.33 -16.85
C ALA A 151 6.81 3.26 -15.83
N MET A 152 5.89 2.35 -15.48
CA MET A 152 6.19 1.23 -14.59
C MET A 152 7.19 0.25 -15.20
N VAL A 153 7.04 -0.10 -16.49
CA VAL A 153 7.97 -0.99 -17.20
C VAL A 153 9.35 -0.36 -17.28
N VAL A 154 9.45 0.89 -17.75
CA VAL A 154 10.73 1.61 -17.87
C VAL A 154 11.40 1.78 -16.50
N GLY A 155 10.66 2.19 -15.48
CA GLY A 155 11.18 2.34 -14.12
C GLY A 155 11.66 1.01 -13.52
N SER A 156 10.91 -0.07 -13.74
CA SER A 156 11.28 -1.41 -13.25
C SER A 156 12.53 -1.94 -13.95
N ILE A 157 12.64 -1.74 -15.28
CA ILE A 157 13.83 -2.11 -16.05
C ILE A 157 15.02 -1.27 -15.59
N GLY A 158 14.88 0.05 -15.48
CA GLY A 158 15.95 0.94 -15.03
C GLY A 158 16.46 0.58 -13.64
N PHE A 159 15.55 0.30 -12.69
CA PHE A 159 15.92 -0.17 -11.36
C PHE A 159 16.61 -1.54 -11.41
N ALA A 160 16.06 -2.51 -12.13
CA ALA A 160 16.61 -3.86 -12.24
C ALA A 160 18.02 -3.88 -12.84
N LEU A 161 18.30 -2.97 -13.77
CA LEU A 161 19.59 -2.83 -14.45
C LEU A 161 20.59 -1.93 -13.70
N SER A 162 20.17 -1.25 -12.63
CA SER A 162 21.06 -0.42 -11.82
C SER A 162 22.20 -1.26 -11.21
N GLY A 163 23.40 -0.68 -11.13
CA GLY A 163 24.60 -1.34 -10.58
C GLY A 163 24.37 -1.98 -9.21
N PRO A 164 23.79 -1.26 -8.23
CA PRO A 164 23.50 -1.80 -6.91
C PRO A 164 22.58 -3.03 -6.91
N VAL A 165 21.52 -3.01 -7.75
CA VAL A 165 20.55 -4.10 -7.84
C VAL A 165 21.16 -5.32 -8.53
N ARG A 166 21.97 -5.12 -9.59
CA ARG A 166 22.70 -6.20 -10.26
C ARG A 166 23.75 -6.86 -9.36
N ALA A 167 24.33 -6.10 -8.43
CA ALA A 167 25.27 -6.62 -7.45
C ALA A 167 24.58 -7.38 -6.30
N GLN A 168 23.26 -7.27 -6.17
CA GLN A 168 22.50 -7.94 -5.12
C GLN A 168 22.44 -9.45 -5.35
N ARG A 169 23.15 -10.19 -4.49
CA ARG A 169 23.08 -11.65 -4.45
C ARG A 169 22.02 -12.12 -3.45
N PRO A 170 21.28 -13.21 -3.73
CA PRO A 170 20.43 -13.87 -2.74
C PRO A 170 21.17 -14.07 -1.42
N ALA A 171 20.45 -13.97 -0.30
CA ALA A 171 21.04 -14.33 0.98
C ALA A 171 21.44 -15.82 0.94
N PRO A 172 22.56 -16.21 1.55
CA PRO A 172 22.91 -17.63 1.68
C PRO A 172 21.73 -18.38 2.28
N SER A 173 21.26 -19.42 1.59
CA SER A 173 20.21 -20.28 2.12
C SER A 173 20.82 -21.10 3.25
N ASP A 174 20.38 -20.86 4.48
CA ASP A 174 20.75 -21.71 5.62
C ASP A 174 20.13 -23.10 5.39
N PRO A 175 20.93 -24.17 5.21
CA PRO A 175 20.43 -25.52 4.98
C PRO A 175 19.58 -26.05 6.16
N ALA A 176 19.78 -25.49 7.36
CA ALA A 176 19.03 -25.84 8.56
C ALA A 176 17.73 -25.04 8.71
N ALA A 177 17.50 -24.00 7.90
CA ALA A 177 16.27 -23.23 7.97
C ALA A 177 15.07 -24.08 7.50
N PRO A 178 13.96 -24.14 8.27
CA PRO A 178 12.77 -24.87 7.88
C PRO A 178 12.30 -24.41 6.49
N ARG A 179 11.99 -25.37 5.61
CA ARG A 179 11.34 -25.07 4.33
C ARG A 179 10.03 -24.33 4.62
N THR A 180 9.98 -23.08 4.23
CA THR A 180 8.78 -22.26 4.48
C THR A 180 7.63 -22.80 3.62
N GLY A 181 6.56 -23.26 4.25
CA GLY A 181 5.34 -23.74 3.58
C GLY A 181 4.59 -22.61 2.86
N LEU A 182 3.33 -22.83 2.49
CA LEU A 182 2.52 -21.86 1.73
C LEU A 182 2.42 -20.47 2.40
N LEU A 183 2.49 -20.41 3.73
CA LEU A 183 2.49 -19.15 4.49
C LEU A 183 3.83 -18.41 4.45
N GLY A 184 4.93 -19.08 4.13
CA GLY A 184 6.20 -18.39 3.92
C GLY A 184 6.68 -17.59 5.13
N ALA A 185 7.05 -16.33 4.89
CA ALA A 185 7.38 -15.35 5.94
C ALA A 185 6.25 -15.14 6.96
N LEU A 186 4.98 -15.25 6.56
CA LEU A 186 3.80 -15.07 7.42
C LEU A 186 3.64 -16.17 8.48
N ALA A 187 4.42 -17.24 8.40
CA ALA A 187 4.46 -18.26 9.45
C ALA A 187 4.99 -17.69 10.79
N ARG A 188 5.83 -16.64 10.76
CA ARG A 188 6.38 -16.04 11.99
C ARG A 188 5.36 -15.15 12.71
N PRO A 189 5.24 -15.25 14.05
CA PRO A 189 4.31 -14.41 14.83
C PRO A 189 4.53 -12.90 14.64
N GLY A 190 5.79 -12.45 14.57
CA GLY A 190 6.11 -11.04 14.30
C GLY A 190 5.54 -10.58 12.96
N MET A 191 5.68 -11.37 11.90
CA MET A 191 5.14 -11.04 10.57
C MET A 191 3.61 -11.00 10.55
N ARG A 192 2.93 -11.86 11.30
CA ARG A 192 1.46 -11.78 11.46
C ARG A 192 1.03 -10.48 12.12
N THR A 193 1.81 -10.00 13.08
CA THR A 193 1.55 -8.72 13.74
C THR A 193 1.75 -7.54 12.80
N VAL A 194 2.78 -7.58 11.95
CA VAL A 194 2.97 -6.55 10.91
C VAL A 194 1.85 -6.60 9.86
N ALA A 195 1.46 -7.79 9.41
CA ALA A 195 0.35 -7.95 8.47
C ALA A 195 -0.97 -7.44 9.06
N LEU A 196 -1.25 -7.73 10.34
CA LEU A 196 -2.43 -7.23 11.04
C LEU A 196 -2.41 -5.69 11.15
N ALA A 197 -1.25 -5.09 11.42
CA ALA A 197 -1.10 -3.63 11.45
C ALA A 197 -1.35 -3.00 10.08
N SER A 198 -0.81 -3.61 9.01
CA SER A 198 -1.02 -3.19 7.64
C SER A 198 -2.49 -3.30 7.22
N LEU A 199 -3.16 -4.39 7.60
CA LEU A 199 -4.60 -4.61 7.37
C LEU A 199 -5.44 -3.56 8.10
N GLY A 200 -5.17 -3.32 9.38
CA GLY A 200 -5.90 -2.31 10.15
C GLY A 200 -5.70 -0.90 9.60
N PHE A 201 -4.48 -0.57 9.20
CA PHE A 201 -4.19 0.69 8.51
C PHE A 201 -5.00 0.83 7.22
N GLY A 202 -4.95 -0.16 6.33
CA GLY A 202 -5.72 -0.17 5.09
C GLY A 202 -7.22 -0.01 5.34
N LEU A 203 -7.76 -0.71 6.34
CA LEU A 203 -9.18 -0.65 6.70
C LEU A 203 -9.64 0.75 7.09
N VAL A 204 -8.88 1.42 7.94
CA VAL A 204 -9.19 2.79 8.36
C VAL A 204 -9.08 3.76 7.17
N VAL A 205 -8.05 3.61 6.33
CA VAL A 205 -7.89 4.42 5.10
C VAL A 205 -9.08 4.23 4.17
N GLY A 206 -9.51 2.98 3.96
CA GLY A 206 -10.62 2.65 3.06
C GLY A 206 -11.95 3.27 3.53
N ALA A 207 -12.17 3.32 4.83
CA ALA A 207 -13.33 4.00 5.39
C ALA A 207 -13.30 5.52 5.15
N VAL A 208 -12.12 6.14 5.25
CA VAL A 208 -11.93 7.57 4.95
C VAL A 208 -12.15 7.87 3.47
N GLU A 209 -11.62 7.02 2.57
CA GLU A 209 -11.76 7.18 1.12
C GLU A 209 -13.22 7.13 0.64
N VAL A 210 -14.11 6.44 1.35
CA VAL A 210 -15.55 6.41 1.06
C VAL A 210 -16.29 7.52 1.80
N GLY A 211 -15.99 7.72 3.09
CA GLY A 211 -16.70 8.68 3.93
C GLY A 211 -16.50 10.13 3.49
N VAL A 212 -15.29 10.53 3.08
CA VAL A 212 -14.98 11.92 2.73
C VAL A 212 -15.73 12.38 1.46
N PRO A 213 -15.66 11.66 0.32
CA PRO A 213 -16.46 11.99 -0.84
C PRO A 213 -17.96 11.98 -0.54
N ALA A 214 -18.45 11.08 0.32
CA ALA A 214 -19.85 11.02 0.70
C ALA A 214 -20.29 12.26 1.50
N VAL A 215 -19.48 12.76 2.44
CA VAL A 215 -19.76 14.05 3.11
C VAL A 215 -19.79 15.20 2.10
N ALA A 216 -18.80 15.27 1.21
CA ALA A 216 -18.70 16.33 0.22
C ALA A 216 -19.90 16.32 -0.75
N ALA A 217 -20.35 15.14 -1.17
CA ALA A 217 -21.54 14.97 -1.99
C ALA A 217 -22.82 15.37 -1.26
N ALA A 218 -22.98 14.94 0.00
CA ALA A 218 -24.13 15.32 0.83
C ALA A 218 -24.18 16.84 1.09
N ALA A 219 -23.03 17.52 1.11
CA ALA A 219 -22.92 18.97 1.19
C ALA A 219 -23.11 19.71 -0.16
N GLY A 220 -23.48 19.00 -1.22
CA GLY A 220 -23.70 19.58 -2.56
C GLY A 220 -22.42 20.00 -3.30
N SER A 221 -21.25 19.60 -2.81
CA SER A 221 -19.94 19.94 -3.39
C SER A 221 -19.05 18.72 -3.63
N PRO A 222 -19.42 17.78 -4.53
CA PRO A 222 -18.67 16.53 -4.75
C PRO A 222 -17.18 16.74 -5.08
N ALA A 223 -16.85 17.84 -5.78
CA ALA A 223 -15.48 18.18 -6.13
C ALA A 223 -14.57 18.38 -4.89
N LEU A 224 -15.13 18.81 -3.75
CA LEU A 224 -14.37 18.99 -2.52
C LEU A 224 -13.85 17.66 -1.95
N GLY A 225 -14.48 16.52 -2.25
CA GLY A 225 -14.00 15.21 -1.78
C GLY A 225 -12.58 14.93 -2.25
N GLY A 226 -12.29 15.18 -3.53
CA GLY A 226 -10.96 15.03 -4.10
C GLY A 226 -9.95 16.06 -3.55
N VAL A 227 -10.38 17.29 -3.30
CA VAL A 227 -9.55 18.35 -2.71
C VAL A 227 -9.14 17.98 -1.28
N LEU A 228 -10.08 17.49 -0.48
CA LEU A 228 -9.84 17.07 0.90
C LEU A 228 -8.88 15.88 0.97
N LEU A 229 -9.07 14.86 0.13
CA LEU A 229 -8.14 13.73 0.03
C LEU A 229 -6.74 14.18 -0.44
N SER A 230 -6.65 15.18 -1.32
CA SER A 230 -5.36 15.75 -1.73
C SER A 230 -4.66 16.46 -0.57
N ALA A 231 -5.39 17.26 0.22
CA ALA A 231 -4.86 17.93 1.40
C ALA A 231 -4.39 16.92 2.47
N TRP A 232 -5.07 15.79 2.58
CA TRP A 232 -4.70 14.67 3.44
C TRP A 232 -3.31 14.12 3.09
N SER A 233 -3.08 13.85 1.81
CA SER A 233 -1.79 13.36 1.31
C SER A 233 -0.66 14.39 1.46
N VAL A 234 -0.94 15.69 1.25
CA VAL A 234 0.06 16.76 1.48
C VAL A 234 0.54 16.75 2.93
N THR A 235 -0.38 16.55 3.88
CA THR A 235 -0.02 16.51 5.30
C THR A 235 0.74 15.24 5.67
N SER A 236 0.40 14.11 5.03
CA SER A 236 1.19 12.87 5.15
C SER A 236 2.65 13.08 4.74
N VAL A 237 2.89 13.72 3.58
CA VAL A 237 4.25 14.05 3.11
C VAL A 237 5.00 14.91 4.13
N LEU A 238 4.37 16.00 4.58
CA LEU A 238 5.01 16.94 5.51
C LEU A 238 5.35 16.26 6.84
N ALA A 239 4.42 15.46 7.37
CA ALA A 239 4.65 14.70 8.58
C ALA A 239 5.71 13.60 8.39
N GLY A 240 5.79 13.00 7.21
CA GLY A 240 6.85 12.06 6.85
C GLY A 240 8.26 12.66 6.96
N VAL A 241 8.43 13.89 6.46
CA VAL A 241 9.70 14.63 6.60
C VAL A 241 10.03 14.85 8.08
N LEU A 242 9.08 15.36 8.86
CA LEU A 242 9.27 15.63 10.29
C LEU A 242 9.53 14.35 11.10
N TYR A 243 8.82 13.28 10.76
CA TYR A 243 8.96 11.98 11.40
C TYR A 243 10.33 11.35 11.15
N GLY A 244 10.85 11.48 9.92
CA GLY A 244 12.20 11.03 9.56
C GLY A 244 13.31 11.73 10.35
N MET A 245 13.07 12.95 10.84
CA MET A 245 14.02 13.68 11.69
C MET A 245 14.00 13.16 13.14
N ARG A 246 12.84 12.75 13.65
CA ARG A 246 12.68 12.28 15.04
C ARG A 246 11.58 11.22 15.16
N PRO A 247 11.89 9.93 14.91
CA PRO A 247 10.89 8.87 14.97
C PRO A 247 10.27 8.70 16.35
N TRP A 248 8.95 8.51 16.39
CA TRP A 248 8.15 8.37 17.62
C TRP A 248 7.00 7.36 17.46
N PRO A 249 6.61 6.60 18.49
CA PRO A 249 7.32 6.32 19.74
C PRO A 249 8.71 5.73 19.49
N ARG A 250 9.68 5.97 20.39
CA ARG A 250 11.04 5.42 20.22
C ARG A 250 11.07 3.88 20.11
N PRO A 251 10.40 3.10 20.98
CA PRO A 251 10.41 1.65 20.87
C PRO A 251 9.54 1.13 19.71
N LEU A 252 10.14 0.33 18.82
CA LEU A 252 9.47 -0.21 17.62
C LEU A 252 8.22 -1.04 17.94
N HIS A 253 8.25 -1.82 19.03
CA HIS A 253 7.13 -2.65 19.45
C HIS A 253 5.88 -1.85 19.87
N LEU A 254 6.02 -0.57 20.22
CA LEU A 254 4.89 0.32 20.52
C LEU A 254 4.47 1.18 19.32
N ARG A 255 5.32 1.31 18.28
CA ARG A 255 5.05 2.22 17.15
C ARG A 255 3.73 1.87 16.45
N MET A 256 3.58 0.64 15.99
CA MET A 256 2.40 0.22 15.23
C MET A 256 1.08 0.35 16.01
N PRO A 257 0.94 -0.16 17.24
CA PRO A 257 -0.33 -0.03 17.97
C PRO A 257 -0.65 1.43 18.32
N VAL A 258 0.34 2.24 18.74
CA VAL A 258 0.09 3.64 19.11
C VAL A 258 -0.30 4.48 17.89
N LEU A 259 0.41 4.31 16.77
CA LEU A 259 0.11 5.04 15.55
C LEU A 259 -1.26 4.65 15.00
N LEU A 260 -1.60 3.36 14.97
CA LEU A 260 -2.91 2.91 14.50
C LEU A 260 -4.05 3.37 15.44
N ALA A 261 -3.84 3.34 16.75
CA ALA A 261 -4.81 3.86 17.72
C ALA A 261 -5.04 5.36 17.52
N GLY A 262 -3.96 6.14 17.43
CA GLY A 262 -4.04 7.59 17.19
C GLY A 262 -4.74 7.91 15.87
N PHE A 263 -4.43 7.16 14.80
CA PHE A 263 -5.08 7.32 13.51
C PHE A 263 -6.56 6.99 13.57
N GLY A 264 -6.93 5.86 14.21
CA GLY A 264 -8.32 5.49 14.42
C GLY A 264 -9.11 6.55 15.21
N VAL A 265 -8.54 7.09 16.29
CA VAL A 265 -9.17 8.16 17.09
C VAL A 265 -9.39 9.43 16.26
N LEU A 266 -8.39 9.85 15.48
CA LEU A 266 -8.50 11.04 14.62
C LEU A 266 -9.53 10.83 13.50
N VAL A 267 -9.65 9.61 12.98
CA VAL A 267 -10.71 9.27 12.03
C VAL A 267 -12.09 9.29 12.70
N VAL A 268 -12.26 8.76 13.92
CA VAL A 268 -13.52 8.93 14.66
C VAL A 268 -13.87 10.42 14.84
N ALA A 269 -12.88 11.27 15.11
CA ALA A 269 -13.09 12.72 15.24
C ALA A 269 -13.60 13.38 13.95
N MET A 270 -13.38 12.78 12.76
CA MET A 270 -13.96 13.27 11.50
C MET A 270 -15.49 13.18 11.51
N ALA A 271 -16.09 12.28 12.31
CA ALA A 271 -17.53 12.17 12.47
C ALA A 271 -18.17 13.44 13.09
N LEU A 272 -17.38 14.31 13.74
CA LEU A 272 -17.84 15.61 14.25
C LEU A 272 -18.35 16.55 13.14
N THR A 273 -18.05 16.26 11.87
CA THR A 273 -18.65 16.95 10.72
C THR A 273 -20.18 16.83 10.68
N GLY A 274 -20.74 15.72 11.18
CA GLY A 274 -22.18 15.49 11.25
C GLY A 274 -22.92 16.54 12.09
N PRO A 275 -22.66 16.63 13.41
CA PRO A 275 -23.33 17.59 14.28
C PRO A 275 -22.97 19.05 14.00
N THR A 276 -21.77 19.33 13.47
CA THR A 276 -21.33 20.71 13.20
C THR A 276 -21.72 21.22 11.81
N GLY A 277 -22.00 20.32 10.86
CA GLY A 277 -22.17 20.65 9.44
C GLY A 277 -20.95 21.31 8.79
N SER A 278 -19.81 21.35 9.48
CA SER A 278 -18.68 22.19 9.11
C SER A 278 -17.60 21.41 8.37
N MET A 279 -17.42 21.75 7.09
CA MET A 279 -16.35 21.20 6.26
C MET A 279 -14.95 21.55 6.80
N LEU A 280 -14.83 22.64 7.56
CA LEU A 280 -13.58 23.02 8.20
C LEU A 280 -13.19 22.03 9.30
N VAL A 281 -14.16 21.52 10.08
CA VAL A 281 -13.90 20.50 11.11
C VAL A 281 -13.41 19.22 10.46
N LEU A 282 -14.04 18.82 9.35
CA LEU A 282 -13.59 17.67 8.56
C LEU A 282 -12.15 17.87 8.04
N LEU A 283 -11.87 19.04 7.44
CA LEU A 283 -10.53 19.36 6.94
C LEU A 283 -9.49 19.28 8.05
N LEU A 284 -9.70 19.93 9.20
CA LEU A 284 -8.74 19.93 10.31
C LEU A 284 -8.49 18.52 10.86
N ALA A 285 -9.55 17.72 11.02
CA ALA A 285 -9.42 16.33 11.43
C ALA A 285 -8.66 15.48 10.41
N MET A 286 -8.90 15.70 9.11
CA MET A 286 -8.16 15.05 8.03
C MET A 286 -6.68 15.43 8.05
N LEU A 287 -6.34 16.71 8.15
CA LEU A 287 -4.94 17.15 8.24
C LEU A 287 -4.24 16.47 9.43
N ALA A 288 -4.87 16.44 10.59
CA ALA A 288 -4.33 15.75 11.77
C ALA A 288 -4.16 14.23 11.53
N ALA A 289 -5.16 13.55 10.97
CA ALA A 289 -5.09 12.12 10.67
C ALA A 289 -4.01 11.82 9.61
N GLY A 290 -3.88 12.67 8.60
CA GLY A 290 -2.90 12.53 7.52
C GLY A 290 -1.47 12.52 8.03
N ALA A 291 -1.21 13.25 9.11
CA ALA A 291 0.12 13.28 9.73
C ALA A 291 0.59 11.91 10.27
N LEU A 292 -0.30 10.94 10.45
CA LEU A 292 0.04 9.60 10.94
C LEU A 292 0.26 8.55 9.83
N ILE A 293 -0.09 8.84 8.57
CA ILE A 293 0.01 7.90 7.46
C ILE A 293 1.46 7.50 7.18
N THR A 294 2.32 8.47 6.85
CA THR A 294 3.73 8.18 6.56
C THR A 294 4.44 7.50 7.75
N PRO A 295 4.29 7.98 9.01
CA PRO A 295 4.80 7.27 10.18
C PRO A 295 4.39 5.79 10.26
N GLN A 296 3.15 5.44 9.93
CA GLN A 296 2.68 4.05 9.92
C GLN A 296 3.39 3.23 8.83
N ILE A 297 3.48 3.74 7.60
CA ILE A 297 4.16 3.05 6.50
C ILE A 297 5.64 2.82 6.84
N THR A 298 6.32 3.82 7.42
CA THR A 298 7.69 3.68 7.89
C THR A 298 7.79 2.65 9.02
N ALA A 299 6.86 2.64 9.97
CA ALA A 299 6.83 1.68 11.07
C ALA A 299 6.61 0.23 10.59
N HIS A 300 5.68 0.00 9.65
CA HIS A 300 5.50 -1.31 9.02
C HIS A 300 6.79 -1.78 8.36
N SER A 301 7.44 -0.89 7.63
CA SER A 301 8.65 -1.21 6.90
C SER A 301 9.81 -1.60 7.84
N MET A 302 10.01 -0.85 8.93
CA MET A 302 10.99 -1.20 9.96
C MET A 302 10.63 -2.48 10.71
N ALA A 303 9.34 -2.73 10.94
CA ALA A 303 8.89 -3.95 11.60
C ALA A 303 9.12 -5.18 10.71
N VAL A 304 8.98 -5.07 9.38
CA VAL A 304 9.39 -6.12 8.44
C VAL A 304 10.89 -6.41 8.55
N ASP A 305 11.73 -5.38 8.61
CA ASP A 305 13.19 -5.55 8.71
C ASP A 305 13.61 -6.36 9.96
N VAL A 306 12.81 -6.32 11.04
CA VAL A 306 13.05 -7.07 12.28
C VAL A 306 12.33 -8.42 12.31
N ALA A 307 11.10 -8.50 11.79
CA ALA A 307 10.24 -9.68 11.91
C ALA A 307 10.46 -10.71 10.80
N ALA A 308 10.94 -10.28 9.63
CA ALA A 308 11.11 -11.16 8.49
C ALA A 308 12.23 -12.19 8.75
N PRO A 309 11.99 -13.47 8.47
CA PRO A 309 13.09 -14.44 8.37
C PRO A 309 14.22 -13.96 7.45
N ALA A 310 15.44 -14.35 7.77
CA ALA A 310 16.60 -14.05 6.94
C ALA A 310 16.36 -14.54 5.50
N GLY A 311 16.56 -13.64 4.53
CA GLY A 311 16.38 -13.95 3.12
C GLY A 311 14.93 -14.00 2.63
N THR A 312 13.92 -13.59 3.42
CA THR A 312 12.51 -13.54 2.97
C THR A 312 11.93 -12.12 3.00
N ALA A 313 12.78 -11.10 2.90
CA ALA A 313 12.37 -9.72 3.11
C ALA A 313 11.47 -9.19 1.99
N THR A 314 11.72 -9.57 0.72
CA THR A 314 10.83 -9.13 -0.36
C THR A 314 9.49 -9.85 -0.32
N GLU A 315 9.45 -11.14 0.05
CA GLU A 315 8.21 -11.86 0.34
C GLU A 315 7.43 -11.21 1.50
N ALA A 316 8.11 -10.87 2.58
CA ALA A 316 7.50 -10.25 3.75
C ALA A 316 6.81 -8.92 3.40
N PHE A 317 7.45 -8.08 2.57
CA PHE A 317 6.81 -6.89 2.01
C PHE A 317 5.61 -7.21 1.13
N GLY A 318 5.67 -8.29 0.35
CA GLY A 318 4.51 -8.79 -0.40
C GLY A 318 3.30 -9.00 0.51
N TRP A 319 3.48 -9.70 1.62
CA TRP A 319 2.40 -9.91 2.61
C TRP A 319 1.88 -8.62 3.23
N VAL A 320 2.74 -7.63 3.49
CA VAL A 320 2.32 -6.31 3.97
C VAL A 320 1.44 -5.59 2.95
N VAL A 321 1.81 -5.63 1.67
CA VAL A 321 1.02 -5.05 0.56
C VAL A 321 -0.33 -5.78 0.45
N THR A 322 -0.32 -7.11 0.41
CA THR A 322 -1.55 -7.93 0.40
C THR A 322 -2.49 -7.54 1.53
N ALA A 323 -1.97 -7.45 2.76
CA ALA A 323 -2.75 -7.12 3.93
C ALA A 323 -3.33 -5.70 3.88
N ALA A 324 -2.55 -4.71 3.44
CA ALA A 324 -3.04 -3.33 3.25
C ALA A 324 -4.16 -3.27 2.22
N THR A 325 -4.01 -3.96 1.07
CA THR A 325 -5.02 -3.98 0.01
C THR A 325 -6.32 -4.65 0.47
N LEU A 326 -6.23 -5.77 1.18
CA LEU A 326 -7.41 -6.43 1.77
C LEU A 326 -8.09 -5.55 2.81
N GLY A 327 -7.30 -4.90 3.67
CA GLY A 327 -7.79 -3.93 4.64
C GLY A 327 -8.55 -2.81 3.94
N LEU A 328 -7.94 -2.15 2.95
CA LEU A 328 -8.54 -1.07 2.17
C LEU A 328 -9.89 -1.48 1.57
N ALA A 329 -9.93 -2.63 0.89
CA ALA A 329 -11.16 -3.14 0.30
C ALA A 329 -12.26 -3.42 1.33
N ALA A 330 -11.89 -4.02 2.47
CA ALA A 330 -12.83 -4.26 3.57
C ALA A 330 -13.36 -2.94 4.16
N GLY A 331 -12.48 -1.96 4.37
CA GLY A 331 -12.84 -0.63 4.85
C GLY A 331 -13.78 0.10 3.92
N GLN A 332 -13.48 0.12 2.62
CA GLN A 332 -14.33 0.73 1.59
C GLN A 332 -15.70 0.05 1.52
N SER A 333 -15.74 -1.29 1.58
CA SER A 333 -16.99 -2.06 1.54
C SER A 333 -17.87 -1.79 2.76
N VAL A 334 -17.31 -1.88 3.97
CA VAL A 334 -18.05 -1.61 5.22
C VAL A 334 -18.51 -0.17 5.26
N ALA A 335 -17.64 0.79 4.90
CA ALA A 335 -18.00 2.20 4.88
C ALA A 335 -19.12 2.49 3.89
N GLY A 336 -19.11 1.91 2.69
CA GLY A 336 -20.18 2.10 1.70
C GLY A 336 -21.56 1.72 2.26
N VAL A 337 -21.68 0.53 2.84
CA VAL A 337 -22.92 0.06 3.49
C VAL A 337 -23.34 0.98 4.64
N VAL A 338 -22.38 1.40 5.48
CA VAL A 338 -22.66 2.28 6.63
C VAL A 338 -23.09 3.68 6.18
N VAL A 339 -22.48 4.23 5.13
CA VAL A 339 -22.87 5.53 4.55
C VAL A 339 -24.31 5.47 4.06
N GLU A 340 -24.70 4.41 3.36
CA GLU A 340 -26.07 4.25 2.86
C GLU A 340 -27.09 4.09 3.99
N ALA A 341 -26.74 3.34 5.03
CA ALA A 341 -27.67 3.02 6.13
C ALA A 341 -27.78 4.12 7.21
N ALA A 342 -26.67 4.80 7.53
CA ALA A 342 -26.57 5.69 8.68
C ALA A 342 -25.87 7.03 8.38
N GLY A 343 -25.52 7.27 7.11
CA GLY A 343 -24.92 8.51 6.64
C GLY A 343 -23.39 8.57 6.76
N PRO A 344 -22.75 9.56 6.12
CA PRO A 344 -21.29 9.66 6.05
C PRO A 344 -20.54 9.69 7.40
N PRO A 345 -21.01 10.43 8.43
CA PRO A 345 -20.31 10.47 9.73
C PRO A 345 -20.20 9.09 10.40
N ALA A 346 -21.19 8.21 10.22
CA ALA A 346 -21.18 6.88 10.81
C ALA A 346 -20.04 6.01 10.26
N ALA A 347 -19.67 6.18 8.99
CA ALA A 347 -18.56 5.45 8.38
C ALA A 347 -17.22 5.78 9.06
N PHE A 348 -17.01 7.03 9.48
CA PHE A 348 -15.81 7.43 10.23
C PHE A 348 -15.79 6.83 11.64
N VAL A 349 -16.95 6.81 12.32
CA VAL A 349 -17.06 6.17 13.65
C VAL A 349 -16.71 4.69 13.54
N VAL A 350 -17.34 3.96 12.61
CA VAL A 350 -17.13 2.51 12.42
C VAL A 350 -15.69 2.22 12.00
N GLY A 351 -15.18 2.89 10.96
CA GLY A 351 -13.81 2.66 10.49
C GLY A 351 -12.76 2.99 11.55
N GLY A 352 -12.88 4.14 12.20
CA GLY A 352 -11.95 4.57 13.25
C GLY A 352 -12.00 3.67 14.49
N THR A 353 -13.19 3.26 14.95
CA THR A 353 -13.32 2.32 16.08
C THR A 353 -12.75 0.94 15.75
N MET A 354 -12.97 0.42 14.54
CA MET A 354 -12.31 -0.83 14.09
C MET A 354 -10.78 -0.70 14.12
N GLY A 355 -10.24 0.44 13.70
CA GLY A 355 -8.81 0.76 13.80
C GLY A 355 -8.30 0.72 15.24
N VAL A 356 -9.03 1.35 16.18
CA VAL A 356 -8.69 1.34 17.61
C VAL A 356 -8.77 -0.08 18.20
N LEU A 357 -9.79 -0.86 17.85
CA LEU A 357 -9.92 -2.25 18.29
C LEU A 357 -8.75 -3.10 17.79
N LEU A 358 -8.37 -2.96 16.52
CA LEU A 358 -7.18 -3.63 15.97
C LEU A 358 -5.90 -3.16 16.65
N ALA A 359 -5.80 -1.88 17.01
CA ALA A 359 -4.67 -1.38 17.78
C ALA A 359 -4.55 -2.01 19.18
N VAL A 360 -5.68 -2.32 19.84
CA VAL A 360 -5.69 -3.07 21.12
C VAL A 360 -5.18 -4.49 20.90
N VAL A 361 -5.58 -5.16 19.81
CA VAL A 361 -5.05 -6.49 19.46
C VAL A 361 -3.54 -6.43 19.19
N LEU A 362 -3.08 -5.43 18.42
CA LEU A 362 -1.66 -5.20 18.18
C LEU A 362 -0.89 -4.93 19.46
N TRP A 363 -1.48 -4.19 20.38
CA TRP A 363 -0.88 -3.93 21.69
C TRP A 363 -0.70 -5.23 22.47
N ALA A 364 -1.66 -6.15 22.45
CA ALA A 364 -1.52 -7.47 23.05
C ALA A 364 -0.43 -8.31 22.36
N CYS A 365 -0.29 -8.21 21.04
CA CYS A 365 0.70 -8.93 20.24
C CYS A 365 2.09 -8.26 20.19
N ARG A 366 2.32 -7.14 20.88
CA ARG A 366 3.55 -6.32 20.77
C ARG A 366 4.84 -7.07 21.08
N HIS A 367 4.77 -8.10 21.94
CA HIS A 367 5.93 -8.89 22.34
C HIS A 367 6.48 -9.77 21.21
N THR A 368 5.68 -10.05 20.18
CA THR A 368 6.13 -10.84 19.01
C THR A 368 7.19 -10.14 18.16
N LEU A 369 7.40 -8.83 18.38
CA LEU A 369 8.40 -8.00 17.70
C LEU A 369 9.60 -7.67 18.62
N ALA A 370 9.60 -8.19 19.84
CA ALA A 370 10.61 -7.87 20.85
C ALA A 370 11.83 -8.83 20.85
N GLU A 371 11.81 -9.91 20.07
CA GLU A 371 12.88 -10.93 20.08
C GLU A 371 13.68 -10.98 18.78
N ALA A 372 14.79 -10.24 18.78
CA ALA A 372 16.02 -10.67 18.15
C ALA A 372 17.18 -10.29 19.08
N SER A 373 17.35 -11.06 20.17
CA SER A 373 18.59 -10.99 20.94
C SER A 373 19.75 -11.34 20.00
N PRO A 374 20.86 -10.58 20.01
CA PRO A 374 22.05 -11.00 19.27
C PRO A 374 22.49 -12.38 19.78
N PRO A 375 23.02 -13.27 18.91
CA PRO A 375 23.60 -14.52 19.38
C PRO A 375 24.63 -14.20 20.47
N PRO A 376 24.73 -15.03 21.54
CA PRO A 376 25.74 -14.82 22.57
C PRO A 376 27.10 -14.72 21.87
N ALA A 377 27.83 -13.64 22.13
CA ALA A 377 29.18 -13.48 21.65
C ALA A 377 29.94 -14.74 22.06
N LEU A 378 30.45 -15.50 21.08
CA LEU A 378 31.37 -16.59 21.35
C LEU A 378 32.53 -15.95 22.12
N ALA A 379 32.62 -16.29 23.41
CA ALA A 379 33.75 -15.91 24.24
C ALA A 379 35.00 -16.40 23.53
N SER A 380 35.80 -15.47 23.03
CA SER A 380 37.16 -15.74 22.57
C SER A 380 37.94 -16.27 23.76
N ALA A 381 38.21 -17.58 23.75
CA ALA A 381 39.21 -18.21 24.61
C ALA A 381 40.61 -17.95 24.05
#